data_AF-A0A851LRX9-F1
#
_entry.id   AF-A0A851LRX9-F1
#
_cell.length_a   1.000
_cell.length_b   1.000
_cell.length_c   1.000
_cell.angle_alpha   90.00
_cell.angle_beta   90.00
_cell.angle_gamma   90.00
#
_symmetry.space_group_name_H-M   'P 1'
#
loop_
_entity.id
_entity.type
_entity.pdbx_description
1 polymer ?
#
loop_
_entity_poly.entity_id
_entity_poly.type
_entity_poly.pdbx_seq_one_letter_code
_entity_poly.pdbx_strand_id
1 'polypeptide(L)' 'MAASAQAPAVAALSAEQAKAVLAEVIKAFAAPENAQRMQEARDNACNDMGKMLQFLLPVATQIQQDVIKAY' A
#
# COMPACT_ATOMS: atom_id res chain seq x y z
N MET A 1 -43.92 -9.45 -2.61
CA MET A 1 -43.04 -8.32 -2.99
C MET A 1 -41.96 -8.22 -1.94
N ALA A 2 -40.79 -8.81 -2.17
CA ALA A 2 -39.66 -8.75 -1.25
C ALA A 2 -38.81 -7.53 -1.60
N ALA A 3 -38.60 -6.63 -0.64
CA ALA A 3 -37.75 -5.47 -0.79
C ALA A 3 -36.30 -5.91 -0.95
N SER A 4 -35.69 -5.59 -2.09
CA SER A 4 -34.26 -5.71 -2.31
C SER A 4 -33.54 -4.71 -1.42
N ALA A 5 -32.83 -5.23 -0.41
CA ALA A 5 -31.90 -4.42 0.37
C ALA A 5 -30.79 -3.92 -0.58
N GLN A 6 -30.77 -2.60 -0.82
CA GLN A 6 -29.67 -1.95 -1.52
C GLN A 6 -28.40 -2.13 -0.69
N ALA A 7 -27.42 -2.84 -1.24
CA ALA A 7 -26.08 -2.87 -0.69
C ALA A 7 -25.56 -1.42 -0.59
N PRO A 8 -24.86 -1.05 0.50
CA PRO A 8 -24.32 0.30 0.63
C PRO A 8 -23.44 0.60 -0.58
N ALA A 9 -23.75 1.69 -1.28
CA ALA A 9 -22.93 2.15 -2.39
C ALA A 9 -21.55 2.51 -1.83
N VAL A 10 -20.54 1.69 -2.14
CA VAL A 10 -19.14 2.04 -1.86
C VAL A 10 -18.87 3.32 -2.66
N ALA A 11 -18.58 4.42 -1.96
CA ALA A 11 -18.24 5.67 -2.60
C ALA A 11 -17.07 5.42 -3.56
N ALA A 12 -17.27 5.73 -4.84
CA ALA A 12 -16.23 5.55 -5.84
C ALA A 12 -15.09 6.53 -5.55
N LEU A 13 -13.86 6.01 -5.42
CA LEU A 13 -12.65 6.81 -5.27
C LEU A 13 -12.50 7.76 -6.48
N SER A 14 -12.45 9.07 -6.24
CA SER A 14 -12.23 10.04 -7.31
C SER A 14 -10.78 10.01 -7.82
N ALA A 15 -10.55 10.50 -9.04
CA ALA A 15 -9.21 10.58 -9.61
C ALA A 15 -8.29 11.52 -8.79
N GLU A 16 -8.85 12.59 -8.22
CA GLU A 16 -8.15 13.54 -7.35
C GLU A 16 -7.75 12.88 -6.03
N GLN A 17 -8.68 12.13 -5.43
CA GLN A 17 -8.40 11.36 -4.20
C GLN A 17 -7.33 10.30 -4.46
N ALA A 18 -7.42 9.56 -5.56
CA ALA A 18 -6.42 8.56 -5.94
C ALA A 18 -5.02 9.18 -6.09
N LYS A 19 -4.92 10.36 -6.74
CA LYS A 19 -3.65 11.09 -6.86
C LYS A 19 -3.08 11.52 -5.51
N ALA A 20 -3.93 12.00 -4.61
CA ALA A 20 -3.52 12.40 -3.26
C ALA A 20 -2.97 11.19 -2.47
N VAL A 21 -3.70 10.08 -2.47
CA VAL A 21 -3.29 8.82 -1.82
C VAL A 21 -1.95 8.32 -2.39
N LEU A 22 -1.82 8.28 -3.72
CA LEU A 22 -0.57 7.83 -4.36
C LEU A 22 0.62 8.73 -4.03
N ALA A 23 0.41 10.05 -3.97
CA ALA A 23 1.46 10.98 -3.56
C ALA A 23 1.91 10.75 -2.11
N GLU A 24 0.98 10.43 -1.21
CA GLU A 24 1.30 10.09 0.18
C GLU A 24 1.96 8.73 0.32
N VAL A 25 1.56 7.73 -0.47
CA VAL A 25 2.25 6.45 -0.55
C VAL A 25 3.72 6.66 -0.93
N ILE A 26 3.99 7.48 -1.95
CA ILE A 26 5.36 7.81 -2.37
C ILE A 26 6.14 8.49 -1.23
N LYS A 27 5.53 9.45 -0.54
CA LYS A 27 6.15 10.10 0.63
C LYS A 27 6.41 9.11 1.76
N ALA A 28 5.48 8.18 2.02
CA ALA A 28 5.62 7.16 3.05
C ALA A 28 6.79 6.23 2.76
N PHE A 29 7.03 5.85 1.51
CA PHE A 29 8.23 5.10 1.12
C PHE A 29 9.53 5.89 1.35
N ALA A 30 9.49 7.21 1.20
CA ALA A 30 10.65 8.08 1.43
C ALA A 30 10.89 8.41 2.92
N ALA A 31 9.96 8.07 3.82
CA ALA A 31 10.14 8.28 5.25
C ALA A 31 11.35 7.45 5.75
N PRO A 32 12.25 8.01 6.58
CA PRO A 32 13.50 7.36 6.95
C PRO A 32 13.34 5.92 7.49
N GLU A 33 12.34 5.71 8.36
CA GLU A 33 12.04 4.39 8.93
C GLU A 33 11.62 3.37 7.86
N ASN A 34 10.74 3.77 6.94
CA ASN A 34 10.25 2.91 5.87
C ASN A 34 11.32 2.63 4.82
N ALA A 35 12.14 3.64 4.48
CA ALA A 35 13.28 3.48 3.60
C ALA A 35 14.30 2.50 4.18
N GLN A 36 14.60 2.59 5.47
CA GLN A 36 15.48 1.65 6.16
C GLN A 36 14.91 0.23 6.12
N ARG A 37 13.63 0.04 6.50
CA ARG A 37 12.96 -1.27 6.45
C ARG A 37 12.97 -1.89 5.05
N MET A 38 12.77 -1.09 4.00
CA MET A 38 12.84 -1.54 2.61
C MET A 38 14.26 -1.97 2.21
N GLN A 39 15.28 -1.23 2.65
CA GLN A 39 16.67 -1.54 2.39
C GLN A 39 17.11 -2.82 3.12
N GLU A 40 16.75 -2.99 4.38
CA GLU A 40 17.01 -4.22 5.14
C GLU A 40 16.35 -5.45 4.49
N ALA A 41 15.09 -5.33 4.07
CA ALA A 41 14.40 -6.39 3.35
C ALA A 41 15.08 -6.74 2.01
N ARG A 42 15.63 -5.73 1.32
CA ARG A 42 16.40 -5.90 0.08
C ARG A 42 17.73 -6.60 0.31
N ASP A 43 18.46 -6.21 1.34
CA ASP A 43 19.75 -6.82 1.67
C ASP A 43 19.58 -8.29 2.06
N ASN A 44 18.49 -8.62 2.76
CA ASN A 44 18.11 -10.01 3.08
C ASN A 44 17.75 -10.85 1.83
N ALA A 45 17.25 -10.21 0.77
CA ALA A 45 16.91 -10.90 -0.47
C ALA A 45 18.14 -11.21 -1.34
N CYS A 46 19.23 -10.44 -1.23
CA CYS A 46 20.51 -10.65 -1.92
C CYS A 46 20.35 -11.00 -3.43
N ASN A 47 19.55 -10.21 -4.15
CA ASN A 47 19.22 -10.34 -5.59
C ASN A 47 18.39 -11.57 -6.00
N ASP A 48 17.97 -12.43 -5.06
CA ASP A 48 17.05 -13.52 -5.36
C ASP A 48 15.62 -12.96 -5.52
N MET A 49 15.09 -13.04 -6.73
CA MET A 49 13.77 -12.51 -7.06
C MET A 49 12.64 -13.15 -6.22
N GLY A 50 12.75 -14.46 -5.91
CA GLY A 50 11.79 -15.16 -5.07
C GLY A 50 11.83 -14.66 -3.61
N LYS A 51 13.01 -14.37 -3.09
CA LYS A 51 13.19 -13.71 -1.79
C LYS A 51 12.76 -12.26 -1.81
N MET A 52 12.93 -11.54 -2.93
CA MET A 52 12.42 -10.18 -3.05
C MET A 52 10.90 -10.14 -2.90
N LEU A 53 10.18 -11.07 -3.50
CA LEU A 53 8.72 -11.21 -3.31
C LEU A 53 8.35 -11.67 -1.89
N GLN A 54 9.21 -12.42 -1.19
CA GLN A 54 8.94 -12.84 0.18
C GLN A 54 9.29 -11.78 1.24
N PHE A 55 10.25 -10.90 0.96
CA PHE A 55 10.74 -9.91 1.93
C PHE A 55 10.35 -8.47 1.58
N LEU A 56 10.59 -7.99 0.36
CA LEU A 56 10.24 -6.60 0.01
C LEU A 56 8.73 -6.43 -0.18
N LEU A 57 8.06 -7.36 -0.87
CA LEU A 57 6.64 -7.18 -1.21
C LEU A 57 5.76 -7.02 0.04
N PRO A 58 5.91 -7.82 1.12
CA PRO A 58 5.13 -7.60 2.34
C PRO A 58 5.41 -6.24 2.99
N VAL A 59 6.68 -5.80 3.03
CA VAL A 59 7.05 -4.49 3.60
C VAL A 59 6.44 -3.36 2.78
N ALA A 60 6.57 -3.41 1.46
CA ALA A 60 5.99 -2.42 0.55
C ALA A 60 4.46 -2.39 0.62
N THR A 61 3.83 -3.55 0.79
CA THR A 61 2.37 -3.66 0.94
C THR A 61 1.92 -3.06 2.26
N GLN A 62 2.66 -3.30 3.34
CA GLN A 62 2.34 -2.73 4.65
C GLN A 62 2.40 -1.20 4.61
N ILE A 63 3.47 -0.62 4.07
CA ILE A 63 3.63 0.84 3.92
C ILE A 63 2.47 1.44 3.12
N GLN A 64 2.08 0.78 2.02
CA GLN A 64 0.93 1.21 1.21
C GLN A 64 -0.39 1.13 1.99
N GLN A 65 -0.62 0.03 2.73
CA GLN A 65 -1.84 -0.12 3.52
C GLN A 65 -1.96 0.90 4.64
N ASP A 66 -0.85 1.29 5.28
CA ASP A 66 -0.86 2.28 6.35
C ASP A 66 -1.33 3.65 5.85
N VAL A 67 -1.01 4.00 4.59
CA VAL A 67 -1.53 5.22 3.94
C VAL A 67 -2.97 5.03 3.48
N ILE A 68 -3.28 3.94 2.78
CA ILE A 68 -4.60 3.71 2.17
C ILE A 68 -5.69 3.64 3.25
N LYS A 69 -5.43 3.04 4.42
CA LYS A 69 -6.40 2.94 5.52
C LYS A 69 -6.76 4.29 6.16
N ALA A 70 -6.01 5.34 5.89
CA ALA A 70 -6.28 6.68 6.39
C ALA A 70 -7.27 7.47 5.50
N TYR A 71 -7.71 6.90 4.38
CA TYR A 71 -8.64 7.47 3.39
C TYR A 71 -9.92 6.64 3.26
#